data_AF-A0A6A5WY10-F1
#
_entry.id   AF-A0A6A5WY10-F1
#
_cell.length_a   1.000
_cell.length_b   1.000
_cell.length_c   1.000
_cell.angle_alpha   90.00
_cell.angle_beta   90.00
_cell.angle_gamma   90.00
#
_symmetry.space_group_name_H-M   'P 1'
#
loop_
_entity.id
_entity.type
_entity.pdbx_description
1 polymer ?
#
loop_
_entity_poly.entity_id
_entity_poly.type
_entity_poly.pdbx_seq_one_letter_code
_entity_poly.pdbx_strand_id
1 'polypeptide(L)'
;MKEFVEVKENEVENLSKLKEHLGDESTSVAISFTRQDPRCRYISICSDMNRMPLNISRAMANLLFSFHQVMPSYLDFLSTFGLQLDQREVRFSGFHEQNTLSAPQSKKPAVLTLGRSGHGYQLCYNIKAIVDKGGSGKSKNWSKRQAAVHHQFDVENGKALWICTEGRKADGLFDRMRDLTQDNKRMQDWSYSDKQECFRSSLATHLTCCHWSIEEWRTYMSWLEEVIENETRSAIDGNRTRDKGIARKTYTPQDLMLVQRYEDQTNEVITILEANNDVMLSLRTFYAGLMSNDSFDAQLKLDCKDDVSEFAAQIEDMMYDANMQLRRARLLVKLTADRKALVLQHLQSQTTEAMTNLTYMSYNEAIIMRIITVVTLIYLPATFVSTFFSTDVVKYQGQEGQGSFSSIALYRWLEVTLPLSAITIGAGYAWYRRQKSQSKLKGYILPY
;
A
#
# COMPACT_ATOMS: atom_id res chain seq x y z
N MET A 1 14.22 47.04 -2.74
CA MET A 1 13.79 45.70 -2.32
C MET A 1 12.60 45.35 -3.19
N LYS A 2 12.70 44.35 -4.08
CA LYS A 2 11.54 43.94 -4.89
C LYS A 2 10.73 42.98 -4.03
N GLU A 3 9.50 43.34 -3.69
CA GLU A 3 8.55 42.48 -2.99
C GLU A 3 8.36 41.16 -3.75
N PHE A 4 8.18 40.08 -3.00
CA PHE A 4 7.64 38.84 -3.52
C PHE A 4 6.23 39.12 -4.08
N VAL A 5 6.09 39.05 -5.40
CA VAL A 5 4.80 39.29 -6.06
C VAL A 5 4.06 37.97 -6.18
N GLU A 6 3.17 37.71 -5.23
CA GLU A 6 2.27 36.54 -5.28
C GLU A 6 1.06 36.85 -6.17
N VAL A 7 0.83 35.98 -7.16
CA VAL A 7 -0.33 36.03 -8.04
C VAL A 7 -1.49 35.34 -7.33
N LYS A 8 -2.65 36.00 -7.23
CA LYS A 8 -3.79 35.40 -6.52
C LYS A 8 -4.34 34.20 -7.28
N GLU A 9 -4.93 33.26 -6.54
CA GLU A 9 -5.37 31.93 -6.99
C GLU A 9 -6.35 31.92 -8.19
N ASN A 10 -6.97 33.05 -8.52
CA ASN A 10 -7.95 33.20 -9.61
C ASN A 10 -7.49 34.17 -10.72
N GLU A 11 -6.25 34.65 -10.65
CA GLU A 11 -5.72 35.58 -11.65
C GLU A 11 -5.26 34.85 -12.93
N VAL A 12 -5.01 33.54 -12.87
CA VAL A 12 -4.56 32.73 -14.02
C VAL A 12 -5.49 31.52 -14.22
N GLU A 13 -6.73 31.79 -14.64
CA GLU A 13 -7.76 30.75 -14.81
C GLU A 13 -7.82 30.17 -16.24
N ASN A 14 -7.23 30.86 -17.22
CA ASN A 14 -7.34 30.47 -18.63
C ASN A 14 -6.06 30.78 -19.41
N LEU A 15 -5.98 30.26 -20.64
CA LEU A 15 -4.83 30.40 -21.51
C LEU A 15 -4.47 31.87 -21.81
N SER A 16 -5.48 32.73 -21.99
CA SER A 16 -5.27 34.15 -22.31
C SER A 16 -4.65 34.90 -21.13
N LYS A 17 -5.18 34.70 -19.92
CA LYS A 17 -4.63 35.25 -18.67
C LYS A 17 -3.21 34.72 -18.43
N LEU A 18 -2.93 33.45 -18.73
CA LEU A 18 -1.58 32.89 -18.64
C LEU A 18 -0.61 33.58 -19.61
N LYS A 19 -1.01 33.80 -20.88
CA LYS A 19 -0.18 34.54 -21.85
C LYS A 19 0.12 35.96 -21.38
N GLU A 20 -0.91 36.67 -20.91
CA GLU A 20 -0.77 38.02 -20.36
C GLU A 20 0.23 38.02 -19.19
N HIS A 21 0.10 37.06 -18.26
CA HIS A 21 0.98 36.93 -17.10
C HIS A 21 2.43 36.57 -17.49
N LEU A 22 2.62 35.76 -18.53
CA LEU A 22 3.94 35.47 -19.09
C LEU A 22 4.51 36.65 -19.89
N GLY A 23 3.66 37.61 -20.29
CA GLY A 23 4.02 38.68 -21.22
C GLY A 23 4.23 38.18 -22.65
N ASP A 24 3.55 37.10 -23.02
CA ASP A 24 3.65 36.47 -24.34
C ASP A 24 2.65 37.08 -25.33
N GLU A 25 3.16 37.90 -26.25
CA GLU A 25 2.43 38.44 -27.39
C GLU A 25 2.78 37.71 -28.69
N SER A 26 3.41 36.54 -28.60
CA SER A 26 3.84 35.78 -29.76
C SER A 26 2.64 35.34 -30.60
N THR A 27 2.77 35.56 -31.90
CA THR A 27 1.84 35.09 -32.93
C THR A 27 2.45 33.89 -33.65
N SER A 28 1.70 33.26 -34.56
CA SER A 28 2.23 32.15 -35.37
C SER A 28 3.40 32.54 -36.28
N VAL A 29 3.66 33.83 -36.46
CA VAL A 29 4.64 34.37 -37.42
C VAL A 29 5.78 35.14 -36.72
N ALA A 30 5.55 35.66 -35.50
CA ALA A 30 6.54 36.46 -34.78
C ALA A 30 6.53 36.17 -33.28
N ILE A 31 7.74 36.01 -32.71
CA ILE A 31 7.96 35.87 -31.27
C ILE A 31 8.16 37.27 -30.67
N SER A 32 7.27 37.67 -29.76
CA SER A 32 7.30 38.99 -29.10
C SER A 32 6.96 38.83 -27.62
N PHE A 33 7.71 39.52 -26.76
CA PHE A 33 7.51 39.50 -25.31
C PHE A 33 7.49 40.91 -24.74
N THR A 34 6.55 41.18 -23.84
CA THR A 34 6.37 42.51 -23.21
C THR A 34 7.29 42.75 -22.03
N ARG A 35 7.84 41.69 -21.44
CA ARG A 35 8.71 41.75 -20.26
C ARG A 35 9.76 40.64 -20.26
N GLN A 36 10.88 40.90 -19.60
CA GLN A 36 11.87 39.88 -19.29
C GLN A 36 11.41 38.99 -18.14
N ASP A 37 11.97 37.79 -18.05
CA ASP A 37 11.73 36.93 -16.89
C ASP A 37 12.29 37.55 -15.61
N PRO A 38 11.60 37.36 -14.46
CA PRO A 38 12.14 37.72 -13.16
C PRO A 38 13.37 36.86 -12.85
N ARG A 39 14.12 37.25 -11.81
CA ARG A 39 15.28 36.48 -11.36
C ARG A 39 14.91 35.14 -10.76
N CYS A 40 13.79 35.06 -10.06
CA CYS A 40 13.22 33.80 -9.61
C CYS A 40 11.73 33.78 -9.91
N ARG A 41 11.22 32.63 -10.36
CA ARG A 41 9.79 32.38 -10.53
C ARG A 41 9.44 31.04 -9.90
N TYR A 42 8.42 31.02 -9.07
CA TYR A 42 7.80 29.81 -8.55
C TYR A 42 6.45 29.61 -9.23
N ILE A 43 6.19 28.39 -9.69
CA ILE A 43 4.94 28.01 -10.33
C ILE A 43 4.41 26.78 -9.62
N SER A 44 3.22 26.90 -9.03
CA SER A 44 2.51 25.78 -8.42
C SER A 44 1.48 25.23 -9.38
N ILE A 45 1.53 23.92 -9.63
CA ILE A 45 0.49 23.18 -10.33
C ILE A 45 -0.11 22.21 -9.32
N CYS A 46 -1.29 22.50 -8.81
CA CYS A 46 -1.91 21.69 -7.77
C CYS A 46 -3.32 21.22 -8.16
N SER A 47 -3.85 20.28 -7.39
CA SER A 47 -5.27 19.97 -7.36
C SER A 47 -5.85 20.19 -5.97
N ASP A 48 -7.19 20.17 -5.88
CA ASP A 48 -7.89 20.43 -4.61
C ASP A 48 -7.67 19.29 -3.60
N MET A 49 -7.44 18.08 -4.10
CA MET A 49 -7.34 16.85 -3.32
C MET A 49 -6.33 15.90 -3.96
N ASN A 50 -5.61 15.14 -3.12
CA ASN A 50 -4.44 14.30 -3.48
C ASN A 50 -4.61 13.33 -4.68
N ARG A 51 -5.85 13.06 -5.09
CA ARG A 51 -6.22 12.08 -6.13
C ARG A 51 -7.12 12.68 -7.23
N MET A 52 -7.27 13.99 -7.24
CA MET A 52 -7.99 14.70 -8.29
C MET A 52 -7.03 15.04 -9.44
N PRO A 53 -7.54 15.15 -10.68
CA PRO A 53 -6.78 15.71 -11.79
C PRO A 53 -6.18 17.07 -11.40
N LEU A 54 -4.98 17.35 -11.91
CA LEU A 54 -4.33 18.66 -11.73
C LEU A 54 -5.21 19.76 -12.31
N ASN A 55 -5.26 20.92 -11.64
CA ASN A 55 -6.03 22.08 -12.09
C ASN A 55 -5.30 22.84 -13.22
N ILE A 56 -4.92 22.14 -14.29
CA ILE A 56 -4.27 22.71 -15.47
C ILE A 56 -4.78 22.03 -16.74
N SER A 57 -5.17 22.84 -17.73
CA SER A 57 -5.56 22.30 -19.05
C SER A 57 -4.34 21.91 -19.87
N ARG A 58 -4.50 20.95 -20.80
CA ARG A 58 -3.42 20.55 -21.73
C ARG A 58 -2.84 21.74 -22.52
N ALA A 59 -3.69 22.67 -22.96
CA ALA A 59 -3.25 23.86 -23.69
C ALA A 59 -2.38 24.78 -22.81
N MET A 60 -2.76 24.97 -21.54
CA MET A 60 -1.98 25.77 -20.59
C MET A 60 -0.66 25.09 -20.24
N ALA A 61 -0.66 23.78 -19.98
CA ALA A 61 0.55 23.02 -19.71
C ALA A 61 1.53 23.07 -20.89
N ASN A 62 1.04 22.85 -22.12
CA ASN A 62 1.84 22.95 -23.33
C ASN A 62 2.47 24.34 -23.49
N LEU A 63 1.66 25.41 -23.34
CA LEU A 63 2.16 26.79 -23.40
C LEU A 63 3.22 27.02 -22.32
N LEU A 64 2.92 26.68 -21.06
CA LEU A 64 3.79 26.92 -19.93
C LEU A 64 5.14 26.23 -20.09
N PHE A 65 5.14 24.93 -20.43
CA PHE A 65 6.35 24.13 -20.54
C PHE A 65 7.18 24.51 -21.76
N SER A 66 6.54 24.76 -22.91
CA SER A 66 7.23 25.25 -24.10
C SER A 66 7.79 26.65 -23.91
N PHE A 67 7.01 27.56 -23.31
CA PHE A 67 7.44 28.94 -23.01
C PHE A 67 8.67 28.93 -22.12
N HIS A 68 8.73 28.07 -21.10
CA HIS A 68 9.86 27.99 -20.18
C HIS A 68 10.99 27.04 -20.61
N GLN A 69 10.86 26.36 -21.76
CA GLN A 69 11.82 25.38 -22.26
C GLN A 69 12.10 24.27 -21.22
N VAL A 70 11.04 23.82 -20.55
CA VAL A 70 11.08 22.77 -19.52
C VAL A 70 11.51 21.45 -20.15
N MET A 71 12.41 20.71 -19.48
CA MET A 71 12.88 19.43 -19.98
C MET A 71 11.71 18.44 -20.21
N PRO A 72 11.69 17.69 -21.32
CA PRO A 72 10.61 16.75 -21.61
C PRO A 72 10.38 15.69 -20.53
N SER A 73 11.45 15.24 -19.86
CA SER A 73 11.40 14.26 -18.77
C SER A 73 10.53 14.69 -17.58
N TYR A 74 10.19 15.99 -17.46
CA TYR A 74 9.25 16.44 -16.42
C TYR A 74 7.84 15.83 -16.61
N LEU A 75 7.45 15.52 -17.86
CA LEU A 75 6.15 14.93 -18.15
C LEU A 75 5.95 13.56 -17.52
N ASP A 76 7.03 12.77 -17.38
CA ASP A 76 6.99 11.47 -16.71
C ASP A 76 6.58 11.64 -15.25
N PHE A 77 7.11 12.67 -14.57
CA PHE A 77 6.72 13.00 -13.20
C PHE A 77 5.32 13.59 -13.09
N LEU A 78 4.83 14.36 -14.08
CA LEU A 78 3.44 14.82 -14.08
C LEU A 78 2.44 13.67 -14.26
N SER A 79 2.82 12.63 -15.00
CA SER A 79 1.93 11.51 -15.29
C SER A 79 1.51 10.74 -14.04
N THR A 80 2.26 10.87 -12.93
CA THR A 80 1.94 10.22 -11.64
C THR A 80 0.86 10.94 -10.83
N PHE A 81 0.26 12.01 -11.35
CA PHE A 81 -0.82 12.76 -10.71
C PHE A 81 -2.16 12.54 -11.41
N GLY A 82 -3.25 12.59 -10.64
CA GLY A 82 -4.61 12.41 -11.12
C GLY A 82 -5.29 11.17 -10.56
N LEU A 83 -6.32 10.71 -11.28
CA LEU A 83 -7.18 9.61 -10.83
C LEU A 83 -6.48 8.26 -11.02
N GLN A 84 -5.70 7.83 -10.02
CA GLN A 84 -5.12 6.50 -9.97
C GLN A 84 -6.07 5.54 -9.24
N LEU A 85 -6.58 4.55 -9.97
CA LEU A 85 -7.43 3.48 -9.41
C LEU A 85 -6.63 2.50 -8.54
N ASP A 86 -5.31 2.42 -8.72
CA ASP A 86 -4.42 1.46 -8.05
C ASP A 86 -3.08 2.14 -7.73
N GLN A 87 -2.52 1.97 -6.53
CA GLN A 87 -1.31 2.68 -6.02
C GLN A 87 0.01 2.26 -6.68
N ARG A 88 0.00 1.71 -7.90
CA ARG A 88 1.20 1.14 -8.54
C ARG A 88 2.28 2.19 -8.83
N GLU A 89 1.89 3.43 -9.07
CA GLU A 89 2.78 4.54 -9.39
C GLU A 89 3.37 5.25 -8.15
N VAL A 90 2.97 4.86 -6.92
CA VAL A 90 3.65 5.32 -5.69
C VAL A 90 5.12 4.88 -5.67
N ARG A 91 5.47 3.84 -6.44
CA ARG A 91 6.84 3.34 -6.61
C ARG A 91 7.67 4.14 -7.61
N PHE A 92 7.05 4.95 -8.47
CA PHE A 92 7.81 5.77 -9.41
C PHE A 92 8.59 6.81 -8.61
N SER A 93 9.91 6.74 -8.68
CA SER A 93 10.83 7.74 -8.18
C SER A 93 11.90 7.96 -9.23
N GLY A 94 12.37 9.19 -9.36
CA GLY A 94 13.42 9.48 -10.32
C GLY A 94 14.08 10.82 -10.07
N PHE A 95 15.29 10.93 -10.61
CA PHE A 95 16.02 12.17 -10.74
C PHE A 95 16.53 12.24 -12.18
N HIS A 96 16.23 13.34 -12.86
CA HIS A 96 16.69 13.62 -14.20
C HIS A 96 17.42 14.96 -14.20
N GLU A 97 18.60 14.98 -14.78
CA GLU A 97 19.38 16.18 -14.99
C GLU A 97 19.58 16.45 -16.49
N GLN A 98 19.59 17.73 -16.85
CA GLN A 98 19.97 18.18 -18.18
C GLN A 98 20.93 19.35 -18.04
N ASN A 99 22.16 19.16 -18.50
CA ASN A 99 23.22 20.16 -18.44
C ASN A 99 23.53 20.71 -19.85
N THR A 100 23.65 22.03 -19.94
CA THR A 100 23.97 22.79 -21.17
C THR A 100 25.23 23.64 -21.06
N LEU A 101 25.99 23.50 -19.96
CA LEU A 101 27.18 24.29 -19.67
C LEU A 101 28.26 24.12 -20.76
N SER A 102 28.61 22.89 -21.14
CA SER A 102 29.72 22.66 -22.08
C SER A 102 29.36 22.93 -23.56
N ALA A 103 28.07 23.05 -23.91
CA ALA A 103 27.62 23.19 -25.29
C ALA A 103 26.28 23.96 -25.37
N PRO A 104 26.29 25.29 -25.16
CA PRO A 104 25.07 26.10 -25.04
C PRO A 104 24.18 26.05 -26.30
N GLN A 105 24.78 25.94 -27.49
CA GLN A 105 24.03 25.99 -28.75
C GLN A 105 23.35 24.66 -29.15
N SER A 106 23.70 23.51 -28.55
CA SER A 106 23.23 22.20 -29.05
C SER A 106 21.97 21.68 -28.37
N LYS A 107 21.61 22.20 -27.19
CA LYS A 107 20.52 21.63 -26.37
C LYS A 107 19.45 22.61 -25.91
N LYS A 108 19.74 23.92 -25.79
CA LYS A 108 18.76 24.92 -25.37
C LYS A 108 19.02 26.27 -26.05
N PRO A 109 18.12 26.77 -26.91
CA PRO A 109 18.35 28.03 -27.59
C PRO A 109 18.25 29.19 -26.60
N ALA A 110 19.21 30.12 -26.70
CA ALA A 110 19.18 31.38 -25.97
C ALA A 110 17.94 32.21 -26.37
N VAL A 111 17.30 32.84 -25.38
CA VAL A 111 16.15 33.73 -25.60
C VAL A 111 16.48 35.07 -24.93
N LEU A 112 17.26 35.89 -25.65
CA LEU A 112 17.79 37.15 -25.14
C LEU A 112 16.70 38.15 -24.74
N THR A 113 15.57 38.14 -25.45
CA THR A 113 14.40 38.97 -25.16
C THR A 113 13.78 38.68 -23.79
N LEU A 114 13.88 37.44 -23.30
CA LEU A 114 13.46 37.05 -21.95
C LEU A 114 14.62 37.08 -20.95
N GLY A 115 15.83 37.41 -21.39
CA GLY A 115 17.06 37.39 -20.60
C GLY A 115 17.50 35.97 -20.21
N ARG A 116 17.36 35.01 -21.12
CA ARG A 116 17.83 33.62 -20.95
C ARG A 116 19.04 33.37 -21.83
N SER A 117 20.16 32.98 -21.24
CA SER A 117 21.40 32.68 -21.95
C SER A 117 21.35 31.36 -22.72
N GLY A 118 20.52 30.41 -22.26
CA GLY A 118 20.59 29.02 -22.72
C GLY A 118 21.75 28.23 -22.09
N HIS A 119 22.56 28.86 -21.23
CA HIS A 119 23.69 28.26 -20.53
C HIS A 119 23.35 28.02 -19.05
N GLY A 120 23.14 26.75 -18.71
CA GLY A 120 22.79 26.37 -17.35
C GLY A 120 22.44 24.90 -17.20
N TYR A 121 21.62 24.61 -16.20
CA TYR A 121 21.16 23.25 -15.92
C TYR A 121 19.67 23.22 -15.57
N GLN A 122 19.08 22.04 -15.73
CA GLN A 122 17.73 21.73 -15.33
C GLN A 122 17.74 20.43 -14.54
N LEU A 123 16.94 20.36 -13.48
CA LEU A 123 16.74 19.19 -12.63
C LEU A 123 15.25 18.88 -12.56
N CYS A 124 14.89 17.60 -12.61
CA CYS A 124 13.55 17.12 -12.31
C CYS A 124 13.63 15.94 -11.36
N TYR A 125 12.80 15.96 -10.32
CA TYR A 125 12.68 14.85 -9.41
C TYR A 125 11.32 14.84 -8.75
N ASN A 126 10.98 13.72 -8.13
CA ASN A 126 9.83 13.64 -7.26
C ASN A 126 10.24 13.22 -5.85
N ILE A 127 9.51 13.75 -4.89
CA ILE A 127 9.70 13.47 -3.46
C ILE A 127 8.34 13.24 -2.83
N LYS A 128 8.33 12.43 -1.79
CA LYS A 128 7.10 12.03 -1.10
C LYS A 128 7.21 12.29 0.39
N ALA A 129 6.10 12.65 1.00
CA ALA A 129 6.03 12.97 2.43
C ALA A 129 4.82 12.29 3.07
N ILE A 130 4.83 12.22 4.39
CA ILE A 130 3.68 11.77 5.19
C ILE A 130 3.14 12.96 5.98
N VAL A 131 1.83 13.19 5.93
CA VAL A 131 1.18 14.31 6.62
C VAL A 131 0.01 13.80 7.45
N ASP A 132 -0.08 14.25 8.69
CA ASP A 132 -1.22 13.99 9.58
C ASP A 132 -2.38 14.95 9.30
N LYS A 133 -3.48 14.43 8.75
CA LYS A 133 -4.72 15.18 8.51
C LYS A 133 -5.56 15.37 9.77
N GLY A 134 -5.29 14.63 10.84
CA GLY A 134 -6.09 14.67 12.08
C GLY A 134 -5.93 15.97 12.85
N GLY A 135 -4.74 16.59 12.77
CA GLY A 135 -4.35 17.70 13.62
C GLY A 135 -4.03 17.26 15.06
N SER A 136 -3.45 18.18 15.84
CA SER A 136 -3.07 17.91 17.23
C SER A 136 -4.28 17.49 18.08
N GLY A 137 -4.18 16.34 18.76
CA GLY A 137 -5.20 15.85 19.70
C GLY A 137 -6.38 15.06 19.12
N LYS A 138 -6.42 14.77 17.81
CA LYS A 138 -7.41 13.87 17.19
C LYS A 138 -6.80 12.51 16.83
N SER A 139 -7.67 11.54 16.50
CA SER A 139 -7.22 10.26 15.92
C SER A 139 -6.35 10.53 14.70
N LYS A 140 -5.14 9.96 14.70
CA LYS A 140 -4.16 10.10 13.62
C LYS A 140 -4.78 9.69 12.28
N ASN A 141 -4.69 10.56 11.28
CA ASN A 141 -5.21 10.30 9.94
C ASN A 141 -4.11 10.60 8.91
N TRP A 142 -3.30 9.59 8.62
CA TRP A 142 -2.11 9.74 7.80
C TRP A 142 -2.43 9.82 6.31
N SER A 143 -1.77 10.75 5.62
CA SER A 143 -1.88 10.93 4.18
C SER A 143 -0.52 11.00 3.54
N LYS A 144 -0.28 10.10 2.58
CA LYS A 144 0.90 10.14 1.72
C LYS A 144 0.74 11.27 0.71
N ARG A 145 1.74 12.12 0.60
CA ARG A 145 1.83 13.24 -0.33
C ARG A 145 2.97 13.00 -1.30
N GLN A 146 2.83 13.53 -2.50
CA GLN A 146 3.89 13.53 -3.50
C GLN A 146 3.97 14.91 -4.15
N ALA A 147 5.19 15.33 -4.43
CA ALA A 147 5.48 16.55 -5.16
C ALA A 147 6.49 16.23 -6.27
N ALA A 148 6.26 16.76 -7.48
CA ALA A 148 7.19 16.70 -8.59
C ALA A 148 7.77 18.09 -8.82
N VAL A 149 9.09 18.19 -8.68
CA VAL A 149 9.82 19.45 -8.72
C VAL A 149 10.63 19.51 -10.00
N HIS A 150 10.43 20.57 -10.76
CA HIS A 150 11.31 21.00 -11.84
C HIS A 150 12.04 22.26 -11.39
N HIS A 151 13.36 22.22 -11.46
CA HIS A 151 14.21 23.39 -11.25
C HIS A 151 15.04 23.65 -12.50
N GLN A 152 15.21 24.91 -12.85
CA GLN A 152 16.20 25.32 -13.84
C GLN A 152 16.94 26.57 -13.37
N PHE A 153 18.24 26.61 -13.66
CA PHE A 153 19.13 27.69 -13.27
C PHE A 153 19.97 28.13 -14.46
N ASP A 154 19.85 29.41 -14.83
CA ASP A 154 20.69 30.10 -15.81
C ASP A 154 21.92 30.65 -15.09
N VAL A 155 23.08 30.06 -15.38
CA VAL A 155 24.35 30.37 -14.71
C VAL A 155 24.87 31.75 -15.10
N GLU A 156 24.60 32.19 -16.34
CA GLU A 156 25.05 33.49 -16.82
C GLU A 156 24.21 34.64 -16.27
N ASN A 157 22.90 34.49 -16.11
CA ASN A 157 22.03 35.58 -15.67
C ASN A 157 21.54 35.44 -14.22
N GLY A 158 21.82 34.31 -13.56
CA GLY A 158 21.32 34.00 -12.23
C GLY A 158 19.80 33.88 -12.18
N LYS A 159 19.17 33.42 -13.27
CA LYS A 159 17.71 33.24 -13.33
C LYS A 159 17.33 31.83 -12.91
N ALA A 160 16.46 31.71 -11.92
CA ALA A 160 15.90 30.46 -11.43
C ALA A 160 14.42 30.34 -11.79
N LEU A 161 13.99 29.14 -12.20
CA LEU A 161 12.57 28.78 -12.25
C LEU A 161 12.36 27.50 -11.46
N TRP A 162 11.26 27.49 -10.72
CA TRP A 162 10.75 26.35 -9.97
C TRP A 162 9.32 26.07 -10.44
N ILE A 163 9.06 24.83 -10.87
CA ILE A 163 7.71 24.33 -11.08
C ILE A 163 7.50 23.19 -10.10
N CYS A 164 6.55 23.36 -9.20
CA CYS A 164 6.18 22.36 -8.21
C CYS A 164 4.78 21.85 -8.55
N THR A 165 4.68 20.57 -8.88
CA THR A 165 3.41 19.90 -9.10
C THR A 165 3.04 19.10 -7.86
N GLU A 166 1.87 19.34 -7.28
CA GLU A 166 1.43 18.72 -6.04
C GLU A 166 0.01 18.16 -6.15
N GLY A 167 -0.24 17.03 -5.47
CA GLY A 167 -1.58 16.44 -5.44
C GLY A 167 -2.56 17.23 -4.57
N ARG A 168 -2.11 18.10 -3.69
CA ARG A 168 -3.00 18.96 -2.90
C ARG A 168 -2.30 20.26 -2.58
N LYS A 169 -3.01 21.37 -2.76
CA LYS A 169 -2.50 22.70 -2.43
C LYS A 169 -2.20 22.89 -0.94
N ALA A 170 -3.19 22.64 -0.08
CA ALA A 170 -3.09 22.94 1.35
C ALA A 170 -2.13 22.01 2.10
N ASP A 171 -1.30 22.61 2.96
CA ASP A 171 -0.27 21.96 3.78
C ASP A 171 0.77 21.21 2.92
N GLY A 172 1.02 21.75 1.72
CA GLY A 172 1.93 21.20 0.71
C GLY A 172 3.36 21.73 0.82
N LEU A 173 4.24 21.19 -0.03
CA LEU A 173 5.61 21.68 -0.23
C LEU A 173 5.62 23.14 -0.69
N PHE A 174 4.66 23.55 -1.52
CA PHE A 174 4.63 24.93 -2.01
C PHE A 174 4.34 25.94 -0.89
N ASP A 175 3.46 25.61 0.06
CA ASP A 175 3.23 26.45 1.24
C ASP A 175 4.53 26.61 2.04
N ARG A 176 5.33 25.54 2.20
CA ARG A 176 6.66 25.63 2.84
C ARG A 176 7.59 26.58 2.08
N MET A 177 7.69 26.43 0.76
CA MET A 177 8.52 27.30 -0.08
C MET A 177 8.09 28.77 0.02
N ARG A 178 6.77 29.03 0.03
CA ARG A 178 6.21 30.38 0.20
C ARG A 178 6.50 30.94 1.58
N ASP A 179 6.33 30.15 2.64
CA ASP A 179 6.56 30.62 4.00
C ASP A 179 8.03 30.97 4.21
N LEU A 180 8.94 30.24 3.57
CA LEU A 180 10.36 30.56 3.59
C LEU A 180 10.71 31.84 2.83
N THR A 181 10.10 32.10 1.66
CA THR A 181 10.28 33.37 0.95
C THR A 181 9.71 34.58 1.71
N GLN A 182 8.83 34.34 2.69
CA GLN A 182 8.23 35.37 3.55
C GLN A 182 8.93 35.53 4.91
N ASP A 183 9.85 34.62 5.29
CA ASP A 183 10.51 34.66 6.59
C ASP A 183 11.66 35.70 6.63
N ASN A 184 11.35 36.84 7.26
CA ASN A 184 12.31 37.92 7.49
C ASN A 184 13.49 37.53 8.41
N LYS A 185 13.48 36.38 9.08
CA LYS A 185 14.59 35.92 9.94
C LYS A 185 15.71 35.25 9.18
N ARG A 186 15.46 34.74 7.98
CA ARG A 186 16.43 34.03 7.12
C ARG A 186 16.54 34.65 5.73
N MET A 187 16.58 35.98 5.67
CA MET A 187 16.60 36.73 4.39
C MET A 187 17.74 36.33 3.44
N GLN A 188 18.87 35.84 3.98
CA GLN A 188 20.02 35.38 3.18
C GLN A 188 19.68 34.13 2.36
N ASP A 189 18.77 33.29 2.84
CA ASP A 189 18.34 32.06 2.17
C ASP A 189 17.38 32.33 0.99
N TRP A 190 16.89 33.57 0.84
CA TRP A 190 15.87 33.97 -0.14
C TRP A 190 16.17 35.32 -0.79
N SER A 191 17.45 35.60 -0.99
CA SER A 191 17.94 36.79 -1.67
C SER A 191 18.18 36.52 -3.14
N TYR A 192 17.73 37.45 -4.00
CA TYR A 192 17.91 37.36 -5.45
C TYR A 192 18.60 38.62 -6.01
N SER A 193 19.51 39.23 -5.24
CA SER A 193 20.18 40.50 -5.58
C SER A 193 21.30 40.37 -6.61
N ASP A 194 22.02 39.25 -6.62
CA ASP A 194 23.04 38.89 -7.61
C ASP A 194 22.90 37.41 -8.02
N LYS A 195 23.86 36.87 -8.78
CA LYS A 195 23.79 35.49 -9.28
C LYS A 195 24.15 34.48 -8.18
N GLN A 196 25.05 34.85 -7.28
CA GLN A 196 25.49 34.06 -6.13
C GLN A 196 24.33 33.82 -5.17
N GLU A 197 23.62 34.88 -4.80
CA GLU A 197 22.45 34.83 -3.92
C GLU A 197 21.30 34.03 -4.56
N CYS A 198 21.09 34.16 -5.89
CA CYS A 198 20.14 33.30 -6.60
C CYS A 198 20.54 31.81 -6.55
N PHE A 199 21.84 31.51 -6.61
CA PHE A 199 22.35 30.14 -6.50
C PHE A 199 22.17 29.60 -5.08
N ARG A 200 22.53 30.36 -4.04
CA ARG A 200 22.31 30.03 -2.63
C ARG A 200 20.83 29.77 -2.32
N SER A 201 19.96 30.66 -2.79
CA SER A 201 18.50 30.49 -2.64
C SER A 201 17.97 29.23 -3.33
N SER A 202 18.61 28.81 -4.43
CA SER A 202 18.26 27.57 -5.12
C SER A 202 18.65 26.34 -4.28
N LEU A 203 19.82 26.35 -3.62
CA LEU A 203 20.23 25.32 -2.66
C LEU A 203 19.26 25.25 -1.47
N ALA A 204 18.91 26.39 -0.89
CA ALA A 204 17.94 26.48 0.22
C ALA A 204 16.56 25.92 -0.16
N THR A 205 16.11 26.18 -1.40
CA THR A 205 14.84 25.62 -1.91
C THR A 205 14.94 24.09 -2.05
N HIS A 206 16.06 23.54 -2.53
CA HIS A 206 16.27 22.09 -2.53
C HIS A 206 16.30 21.49 -1.12
N LEU A 207 16.93 22.14 -0.15
CA LEU A 207 16.92 21.67 1.24
C LEU A 207 15.50 21.63 1.81
N THR A 208 14.68 22.63 1.47
CA THR A 208 13.25 22.65 1.84
C THR A 208 12.50 21.46 1.29
N CYS A 209 12.72 21.13 0.02
CA CYS A 209 12.17 19.92 -0.61
C CYS A 209 12.57 18.66 0.18
N CYS A 210 13.86 18.52 0.49
CA CYS A 210 14.39 17.37 1.22
C CYS A 210 13.80 17.29 2.64
N HIS A 211 13.76 18.40 3.39
CA HIS A 211 13.18 18.46 4.73
C HIS A 211 11.72 18.04 4.74
N TRP A 212 10.90 18.61 3.85
CA TRP A 212 9.49 18.24 3.72
C TRP A 212 9.32 16.73 3.47
N SER A 213 10.21 16.12 2.68
CA SER A 213 10.15 14.69 2.36
C SER A 213 10.51 13.76 3.52
N ILE A 214 11.15 14.27 4.59
CA ILE A 214 11.54 13.49 5.78
C ILE A 214 10.74 13.85 7.04
N GLU A 215 9.85 14.84 6.97
CA GLU A 215 8.98 15.23 8.08
C GLU A 215 8.01 14.10 8.50
N GLU A 216 7.67 14.05 9.79
CA GLU A 216 6.67 13.17 10.41
C GLU A 216 6.87 11.64 10.29
N TRP A 217 7.87 11.14 9.55
CA TRP A 217 8.11 9.69 9.45
C TRP A 217 8.36 9.02 10.79
N ARG A 218 9.03 9.70 11.72
CA ARG A 218 9.25 9.17 13.08
C ARG A 218 7.93 8.91 13.79
N THR A 219 7.00 9.86 13.73
CA THR A 219 5.67 9.77 14.35
C THR A 219 4.83 8.70 13.66
N TYR A 220 4.84 8.67 12.33
CA TYR A 220 4.13 7.68 11.53
C TYR A 220 4.63 6.25 11.78
N MET A 221 5.95 6.06 11.85
CA MET A 221 6.55 4.76 12.19
C MET A 221 6.14 4.29 13.58
N SER A 222 6.14 5.19 14.57
CA SER A 222 5.73 4.83 15.93
C SER A 222 4.25 4.45 16.00
N TRP A 223 3.40 5.11 15.20
CA TRP A 223 1.99 4.73 15.05
C TRP A 223 1.83 3.36 14.38
N LEU A 224 2.58 3.05 13.30
CA LEU A 224 2.56 1.73 12.67
C LEU A 224 2.99 0.63 13.65
N GLU A 225 4.06 0.85 14.41
CA GLU A 225 4.55 -0.07 15.44
C GLU A 225 3.45 -0.34 16.50
N GLU A 226 2.80 0.71 17.01
CA GLU A 226 1.72 0.60 18.01
C GLU A 226 0.50 -0.16 17.47
N VAL A 227 0.07 0.15 16.26
CA VAL A 227 -1.10 -0.48 15.66
C VAL A 227 -0.83 -1.97 15.38
N ILE A 228 0.32 -2.30 14.80
CA ILE A 228 0.70 -3.71 14.58
C ILE A 228 0.80 -4.44 15.93
N GLU A 229 1.39 -3.82 16.94
CA GLU A 229 1.47 -4.38 18.29
C GLU A 229 0.08 -4.70 18.84
N ASN A 230 -0.85 -3.74 18.81
CA ASN A 230 -2.20 -3.93 19.34
C ASN A 230 -2.98 -5.03 18.58
N GLU A 231 -2.89 -5.08 17.25
CA GLU A 231 -3.60 -6.08 16.45
C GLU A 231 -3.06 -7.51 16.63
N THR A 232 -1.76 -7.63 16.91
CA THR A 232 -1.07 -8.93 17.02
C THR A 232 -0.84 -9.41 18.44
N ARG A 233 -1.01 -8.55 19.46
CA ARG A 233 -0.75 -8.86 20.87
C ARG A 233 -1.40 -10.16 21.34
N SER A 234 -2.69 -10.35 21.03
CA SER A 234 -3.41 -11.57 21.42
C SER A 234 -2.82 -12.86 20.82
N ALA A 235 -2.10 -12.77 19.68
CA ALA A 235 -1.49 -13.93 19.04
C ALA A 235 -0.15 -14.29 19.69
N ILE A 236 0.48 -13.33 20.36
CA ILE A 236 1.73 -13.50 21.10
C ILE A 236 1.42 -13.99 22.51
N ASP A 237 0.49 -13.32 23.18
CA ASP A 237 0.11 -13.60 24.58
C ASP A 237 -0.77 -14.86 24.70
N GLY A 238 -1.27 -15.39 23.58
CA GLY A 238 -2.23 -16.47 23.54
C GLY A 238 -1.77 -17.70 24.32
N ASN A 239 -2.30 -17.88 25.54
CA ASN A 239 -2.13 -19.08 26.34
C ASN A 239 -2.48 -20.31 25.49
N ARG A 240 -1.46 -21.14 25.22
CA ARG A 240 -1.60 -22.41 24.48
C ARG A 240 -2.39 -23.45 25.29
N THR A 241 -2.58 -23.22 26.59
CA THR A 241 -3.31 -24.08 27.52
C THR A 241 -4.70 -23.52 27.81
N ARG A 242 -5.68 -24.42 27.81
CA ARG A 242 -7.10 -24.15 28.10
C ARG A 242 -7.28 -23.87 29.60
N ASP A 243 -6.85 -22.70 30.06
CA ASP A 243 -7.16 -22.27 31.43
C ASP A 243 -8.65 -21.95 31.55
N LYS A 244 -9.29 -22.56 32.54
CA LYS A 244 -10.72 -22.40 32.80
C LYS A 244 -10.98 -20.94 33.18
N GLY A 245 -11.68 -20.20 32.32
CA GLY A 245 -12.23 -18.87 32.63
C GLY A 245 -11.74 -17.71 31.75
N ILE A 246 -10.75 -17.92 30.87
CA ILE A 246 -10.28 -16.88 29.94
C ILE A 246 -10.72 -17.26 28.52
N ALA A 247 -11.55 -16.42 27.90
CA ALA A 247 -11.98 -16.63 26.52
C ALA A 247 -10.79 -16.44 25.56
N ARG A 248 -10.41 -17.51 24.84
CA ARG A 248 -9.42 -17.44 23.75
C ARG A 248 -9.95 -16.52 22.65
N LYS A 249 -9.13 -15.59 22.13
CA LYS A 249 -9.49 -14.79 20.94
C LYS A 249 -9.78 -15.76 19.78
N THR A 250 -10.99 -15.68 19.22
CA THR A 250 -11.33 -16.38 17.98
C THR A 250 -10.75 -15.59 16.82
N TYR A 251 -9.85 -16.20 16.05
CA TYR A 251 -9.27 -15.52 14.90
C TYR A 251 -10.18 -15.72 13.71
N THR A 252 -10.20 -14.70 12.87
CA THR A 252 -10.94 -14.69 11.61
C THR A 252 -9.99 -14.40 10.45
N PRO A 253 -10.35 -14.76 9.20
CA PRO A 253 -9.59 -14.33 8.03
C PRO A 253 -9.38 -12.81 7.96
N GLN A 254 -10.30 -12.03 8.53
CA GLN A 254 -10.20 -10.57 8.59
C GLN A 254 -9.04 -10.10 9.47
N ASP A 255 -8.75 -10.79 10.59
CA ASP A 255 -7.57 -10.48 11.41
C ASP A 255 -6.27 -10.65 10.61
N LEU A 256 -6.19 -11.73 9.80
CA LEU A 256 -5.04 -11.99 8.94
C LEU A 256 -4.89 -10.92 7.84
N MET A 257 -6.00 -10.53 7.21
CA MET A 257 -6.02 -9.47 6.20
C MET A 257 -5.59 -8.11 6.78
N LEU A 258 -5.96 -7.83 8.03
CA LEU A 258 -5.59 -6.59 8.70
C LEU A 258 -4.08 -6.52 8.96
N VAL A 259 -3.48 -7.61 9.46
CA VAL A 259 -2.01 -7.70 9.65
C VAL A 259 -1.28 -7.57 8.30
N GLN A 260 -1.77 -8.26 7.26
CA GLN A 260 -1.22 -8.13 5.89
C GLN A 260 -1.26 -6.68 5.39
N ARG A 261 -2.37 -5.96 5.62
CA ARG A 261 -2.50 -4.56 5.22
C ARG A 261 -1.44 -3.68 5.85
N TYR A 262 -1.14 -3.86 7.14
CA TYR A 262 -0.10 -3.08 7.82
C TYR A 262 1.31 -3.47 7.39
N GLU A 263 1.54 -4.74 7.06
CA GLU A 263 2.79 -5.18 6.43
C GLU A 263 3.00 -4.50 5.07
N ASP A 264 1.97 -4.47 4.21
CA ASP A 264 2.01 -3.79 2.91
C ASP A 264 2.25 -2.28 3.08
N GLN A 265 1.59 -1.64 4.04
CA GLN A 265 1.81 -0.23 4.37
C GLN A 265 3.23 0.05 4.84
N THR A 266 3.83 -0.86 5.62
CA THR A 266 5.21 -0.73 6.11
C THR A 266 6.22 -0.93 4.97
N ASN A 267 5.98 -1.88 4.07
CA ASN A 267 6.78 -2.03 2.85
C ASN A 267 6.74 -0.78 1.96
N GLU A 268 5.58 -0.13 1.86
CA GLU A 268 5.46 1.13 1.13
C GLU A 268 6.29 2.26 1.76
N VAL A 269 6.43 2.29 3.10
CA VAL A 269 7.35 3.23 3.77
C VAL A 269 8.79 2.99 3.33
N ILE A 270 9.22 1.73 3.30
CA ILE A 270 10.58 1.37 2.86
C ILE A 270 10.81 1.89 1.43
N THR A 271 9.88 1.60 0.51
CA THR A 271 10.00 2.06 -0.89
C THR A 271 10.06 3.58 -0.99
N ILE A 272 9.25 4.32 -0.22
CA ILE A 272 9.22 5.78 -0.25
C ILE A 272 10.53 6.37 0.29
N LEU A 273 11.01 5.88 1.43
CA LEU A 273 12.23 6.42 2.05
C LEU A 273 13.49 6.07 1.25
N GLU A 274 13.55 4.89 0.64
CA GLU A 274 14.63 4.53 -0.31
C GLU A 274 14.63 5.49 -1.50
N ALA A 275 13.46 5.69 -2.12
CA ALA A 275 13.29 6.62 -3.23
C ALA A 275 13.71 8.06 -2.90
N ASN A 276 13.30 8.58 -1.73
CA ASN A 276 13.68 9.92 -1.29
C ASN A 276 15.20 10.02 -1.05
N ASN A 277 15.82 8.99 -0.44
CA ASN A 277 17.26 8.92 -0.24
C ASN A 277 18.04 8.92 -1.55
N ASP A 278 17.57 8.21 -2.57
CA ASP A 278 18.21 8.17 -3.89
C ASP A 278 18.16 9.54 -4.58
N VAL A 279 17.05 10.28 -4.44
CA VAL A 279 16.90 11.65 -4.95
C VAL A 279 17.83 12.61 -4.20
N MET A 280 17.89 12.53 -2.87
CA MET A 280 18.82 13.31 -2.04
C MET A 280 20.28 13.05 -2.41
N LEU A 281 20.66 11.79 -2.58
CA LEU A 281 21.99 11.39 -3.01
C LEU A 281 22.32 11.97 -4.39
N SER A 282 21.35 11.92 -5.31
CA SER A 282 21.49 12.45 -6.67
C SER A 282 21.67 13.97 -6.66
N LEU A 283 20.90 14.71 -5.85
CA LEU A 283 21.06 16.16 -5.65
C LEU A 283 22.45 16.50 -5.10
N ARG A 284 22.89 15.83 -4.04
CA ARG A 284 24.23 16.00 -3.46
C ARG A 284 25.32 15.74 -4.50
N THR A 285 25.22 14.62 -5.21
CA THR A 285 26.22 14.20 -6.20
C THR A 285 26.27 15.19 -7.36
N PHE A 286 25.12 15.68 -7.81
CA PHE A 286 25.02 16.70 -8.86
C PHE A 286 25.74 17.99 -8.46
N TYR A 287 25.41 18.57 -7.30
CA TYR A 287 26.00 19.84 -6.86
C TYR A 287 27.50 19.71 -6.52
N ALA A 288 27.93 18.59 -5.93
CA ALA A 288 29.35 18.30 -5.74
C ALA A 288 30.09 18.15 -7.07
N GLY A 289 29.49 17.46 -8.05
CA GLY A 289 30.02 17.32 -9.41
C GLY A 289 30.07 18.64 -10.16
N LEU A 290 29.08 19.53 -9.95
CA LEU A 290 29.01 20.85 -10.55
C LEU A 290 30.22 21.72 -10.15
N MET A 291 30.66 21.63 -8.89
CA MET A 291 31.85 22.33 -8.41
C MET A 291 33.15 21.84 -9.07
N SER A 292 33.17 20.59 -9.53
CA SER A 292 34.32 20.00 -10.24
C SER A 292 34.26 20.20 -11.76
N ASN A 293 33.15 20.71 -12.30
CA ASN A 293 32.95 20.83 -13.75
C ASN A 293 33.59 22.10 -14.30
N ASP A 294 34.65 21.99 -15.10
CA ASP A 294 35.37 23.13 -15.70
C ASP A 294 34.49 24.11 -16.48
N SER A 295 33.36 23.66 -17.04
CA SER A 295 32.41 24.51 -17.77
C SER A 295 31.48 25.32 -16.86
N PHE A 296 31.50 25.09 -15.55
CA PHE A 296 30.71 25.86 -14.59
C PHE A 296 31.43 27.15 -14.18
N ASP A 297 30.66 28.21 -13.95
CA ASP A 297 31.14 29.57 -13.69
C ASP A 297 32.15 29.63 -12.53
N ALA A 298 33.35 30.14 -12.82
CA ALA A 298 34.47 30.15 -11.88
C ALA A 298 34.23 31.03 -10.66
N GLN A 299 33.45 32.11 -10.81
CA GLN A 299 33.12 33.01 -9.71
C GLN A 299 32.11 32.35 -8.77
N LEU A 300 31.06 31.70 -9.32
CA LEU A 300 30.11 30.92 -8.51
C LEU A 300 30.81 29.78 -7.77
N LYS A 301 31.76 29.09 -8.41
CA LYS A 301 32.57 28.06 -7.73
C LYS A 301 33.33 28.62 -6.54
N LEU A 302 33.99 29.76 -6.70
CA LEU A 302 34.79 30.37 -5.65
C LEU A 302 33.90 30.83 -4.49
N ASP A 303 32.83 31.57 -4.81
CA ASP A 303 31.99 32.24 -3.82
C ASP A 303 31.04 31.29 -3.09
N CYS A 304 30.62 30.19 -3.73
CA CYS A 304 29.59 29.28 -3.21
C CYS A 304 30.15 27.88 -2.85
N LYS A 305 31.47 27.71 -2.78
CA LYS A 305 32.09 26.42 -2.46
C LYS A 305 31.67 25.89 -1.09
N ASP A 306 31.73 26.76 -0.09
CA ASP A 306 31.40 26.42 1.29
C ASP A 306 29.90 26.18 1.42
N ASP A 307 29.07 26.99 0.74
CA ASP A 307 27.61 26.81 0.67
C ASP A 307 27.22 25.43 0.10
N VAL A 308 27.89 24.96 -0.97
CA VAL A 308 27.64 23.62 -1.52
C VAL A 308 28.13 22.51 -0.60
N SER A 309 29.23 22.74 0.13
CA SER A 309 29.74 21.77 1.10
C SER A 309 28.79 21.63 2.29
N GLU A 310 28.25 22.75 2.77
CA GLU A 310 27.22 22.78 3.81
C GLU A 310 25.92 22.14 3.33
N PHE A 311 25.45 22.48 2.13
CA PHE A 311 24.30 21.84 1.49
C PHE A 311 24.45 20.31 1.43
N ALA A 312 25.61 19.83 1.01
CA ALA A 312 25.90 18.40 0.94
C ALA A 312 25.86 17.73 2.32
N ALA A 313 26.42 18.39 3.34
CA ALA A 313 26.41 17.89 4.72
C ALA A 313 24.96 17.83 5.28
N GLN A 314 24.15 18.87 5.06
CA GLN A 314 22.75 18.86 5.49
C GLN A 314 21.94 17.76 4.80
N ILE A 315 22.19 17.49 3.51
CA ILE A 315 21.59 16.34 2.83
C ILE A 315 22.03 15.01 3.45
N GLU A 316 23.31 14.83 3.79
CA GLU A 316 23.80 13.61 4.43
C GLU A 316 23.12 13.37 5.78
N ASP A 317 22.93 14.41 6.60
CA ASP A 317 22.22 14.33 7.87
C ASP A 317 20.76 13.90 7.68
N MET A 318 20.06 14.51 6.71
CA MET A 318 18.68 14.12 6.36
C MET A 318 18.59 12.67 5.86
N MET A 319 19.55 12.24 5.03
CA MET A 319 19.63 10.85 4.57
C MET A 319 19.90 9.89 5.73
N TYR A 320 20.72 10.28 6.70
CA TYR A 320 20.97 9.48 7.91
C TYR A 320 19.68 9.26 8.71
N ASP A 321 18.90 10.31 8.91
CA ASP A 321 17.59 10.26 9.60
C ASP A 321 16.58 9.38 8.85
N ALA A 322 16.47 9.53 7.53
CA ALA A 322 15.64 8.67 6.70
C ALA A 322 16.07 7.20 6.78
N ASN A 323 17.38 6.92 6.71
CA ASN A 323 17.93 5.58 6.86
C ASN A 323 17.64 4.96 8.23
N MET A 324 17.56 5.77 9.29
CA MET A 324 17.16 5.31 10.62
C MET A 324 15.71 4.81 10.63
N GLN A 325 14.77 5.54 10.02
CA GLN A 325 13.38 5.10 9.90
C GLN A 325 13.24 3.88 8.99
N LEU A 326 14.04 3.80 7.92
CA LEU A 326 14.10 2.67 7.01
C LEU A 326 14.53 1.38 7.73
N ARG A 327 15.55 1.44 8.60
CA ARG A 327 15.95 0.30 9.45
C ARG A 327 14.81 -0.15 10.37
N ARG A 328 14.09 0.79 11.00
CA ARG A 328 12.90 0.47 11.83
C ARG A 328 11.81 -0.21 11.01
N ALA A 329 11.49 0.31 9.82
CA ALA A 329 10.49 -0.27 8.94
C ALA A 329 10.83 -1.70 8.50
N ARG A 330 12.09 -1.97 8.12
CA ARG A 330 12.56 -3.33 7.78
C ARG A 330 12.40 -4.31 8.94
N LEU A 331 12.73 -3.89 10.15
CA LEU A 331 12.52 -4.71 11.35
C LEU A 331 11.04 -4.96 11.61
N LEU A 332 10.20 -3.95 11.45
CA LEU A 332 8.76 -4.04 11.64
C LEU A 332 8.11 -4.99 10.62
N VAL A 333 8.52 -4.97 9.34
CA VAL A 333 8.06 -5.94 8.34
C VAL A 333 8.37 -7.37 8.77
N LYS A 334 9.61 -7.63 9.19
CA LYS A 334 10.03 -8.97 9.66
C LYS A 334 9.19 -9.42 10.87
N LEU A 335 9.05 -8.56 11.87
CA LEU A 335 8.26 -8.83 13.06
C LEU A 335 6.78 -9.08 12.72
N THR A 336 6.23 -8.31 11.78
CA THR A 336 4.84 -8.45 11.33
C THR A 336 4.63 -9.77 10.61
N ALA A 337 5.58 -10.18 9.75
CA ALA A 337 5.52 -11.47 9.07
C ALA A 337 5.55 -12.65 10.06
N ASP A 338 6.42 -12.60 11.08
CA ASP A 338 6.48 -13.61 12.14
C ASP A 338 5.16 -13.70 12.92
N ARG A 339 4.57 -12.55 13.26
CA ARG A 339 3.28 -12.47 13.97
C ARG A 339 2.10 -12.90 13.09
N LYS A 340 2.13 -12.58 11.79
CA LYS A 340 1.16 -13.04 10.80
C LYS A 340 1.14 -14.56 10.71
N ALA A 341 2.31 -15.20 10.77
CA ALA A 341 2.42 -16.66 10.83
C ALA A 341 1.80 -17.24 12.11
N LEU A 342 1.95 -16.59 13.26
CA LEU A 342 1.27 -16.99 14.50
C LEU A 342 -0.27 -16.90 14.38
N VAL A 343 -0.78 -15.81 13.81
CA VAL A 343 -2.23 -15.65 13.54
C VAL A 343 -2.73 -16.78 12.64
N LEU A 344 -2.00 -17.08 11.56
CA LEU A 344 -2.33 -18.19 10.67
C LEU A 344 -2.30 -19.55 11.40
N GLN A 345 -1.32 -19.78 12.27
CA GLN A 345 -1.26 -20.99 13.10
C GLN A 345 -2.47 -21.12 14.02
N HIS A 346 -2.94 -20.03 14.63
CA HIS A 346 -4.15 -20.05 15.46
C HIS A 346 -5.41 -20.37 14.64
N LEU A 347 -5.55 -19.79 13.44
CA LEU A 347 -6.65 -20.10 12.51
C LEU A 347 -6.67 -21.58 12.12
N GLN A 348 -5.51 -22.13 11.78
CA GLN A 348 -5.37 -23.56 11.47
C GLN A 348 -5.69 -24.44 12.68
N SER A 349 -5.20 -24.07 13.87
CA SER A 349 -5.51 -24.78 15.12
C SER A 349 -7.02 -24.82 15.40
N GLN A 350 -7.73 -23.70 15.18
CA GLN A 350 -9.18 -23.61 15.36
C GLN A 350 -9.94 -24.48 14.36
N THR A 351 -9.49 -24.48 13.11
CA THR A 351 -10.08 -25.31 12.06
C THR A 351 -9.88 -26.79 12.35
N THR A 352 -8.68 -27.17 12.81
CA THR A 352 -8.36 -28.54 13.21
C THR A 352 -9.20 -28.98 14.41
N GLU A 353 -9.36 -28.14 15.45
CA GLU A 353 -10.19 -28.46 16.61
C GLU A 353 -11.68 -28.61 16.25
N ALA A 354 -12.20 -27.76 15.37
CA ALA A 354 -13.55 -27.92 14.85
C ALA A 354 -13.71 -29.23 14.06
N MET A 355 -12.70 -29.58 13.25
CA MET A 355 -12.69 -30.83 12.47
C MET A 355 -12.58 -32.07 13.36
N THR A 356 -11.76 -32.05 14.42
CA THR A 356 -11.65 -33.18 15.35
C THR A 356 -12.97 -33.39 16.10
N ASN A 357 -13.61 -32.32 16.56
CA ASN A 357 -14.92 -32.39 17.19
C ASN A 357 -15.98 -32.91 16.21
N LEU A 358 -16.02 -32.42 14.96
CA LEU A 358 -16.94 -32.92 13.93
C LEU A 358 -16.69 -34.41 13.62
N THR A 359 -15.42 -34.82 13.56
CA THR A 359 -15.03 -36.22 13.33
C THR A 359 -15.47 -37.11 14.48
N TYR A 360 -15.34 -36.64 15.72
CA TYR A 360 -15.81 -37.35 16.91
C TYR A 360 -17.34 -37.52 16.92
N MET A 361 -18.09 -36.45 16.60
CA MET A 361 -19.54 -36.53 16.49
C MET A 361 -19.96 -37.48 15.36
N SER A 362 -19.33 -37.39 14.19
CA SER A 362 -19.56 -38.29 13.05
C SER A 362 -19.25 -39.76 13.40
N TYR A 363 -18.20 -39.99 14.18
CA TYR A 363 -17.83 -41.32 14.67
C TYR A 363 -18.91 -41.88 15.60
N ASN A 364 -19.40 -41.08 16.55
CA ASN A 364 -20.47 -41.49 17.47
C ASN A 364 -21.79 -41.76 16.71
N GLU A 365 -22.16 -40.91 15.75
CA GLU A 365 -23.31 -41.15 14.88
C GLU A 365 -23.16 -42.47 14.10
N ALA A 366 -21.98 -42.75 13.56
CA ALA A 366 -21.71 -44.00 12.87
C ALA A 366 -21.82 -45.23 13.80
N ILE A 367 -21.41 -45.13 15.07
CA ILE A 367 -21.60 -46.20 16.05
C ILE A 367 -23.09 -46.42 16.33
N ILE A 368 -23.84 -45.35 16.59
CA ILE A 368 -25.28 -45.45 16.89
C ILE A 368 -26.03 -46.08 15.71
N MET A 369 -25.73 -45.65 14.48
CA MET A 369 -26.30 -46.24 13.27
C MET A 369 -25.96 -47.73 13.14
N ARG A 370 -24.72 -48.13 13.44
CA ARG A 370 -24.33 -49.56 13.46
C ARG A 370 -25.15 -50.35 14.50
N ILE A 371 -25.32 -49.82 15.71
CA ILE A 371 -26.14 -50.50 16.75
C ILE A 371 -27.58 -50.69 16.26
N ILE A 372 -28.21 -49.64 15.73
CA ILE A 372 -29.58 -49.72 15.18
C ILE A 372 -29.66 -50.78 14.09
N THR A 373 -28.71 -50.81 13.13
CA THR A 373 -28.72 -51.81 12.05
C THR A 373 -28.56 -53.25 12.55
N VAL A 374 -27.78 -53.48 13.61
CA VAL A 374 -27.65 -54.81 14.21
C VAL A 374 -28.94 -55.22 14.90
N VAL A 375 -29.56 -54.31 15.66
CA VAL A 375 -30.85 -54.56 16.31
C VAL A 375 -31.92 -54.86 15.26
N THR A 376 -32.03 -54.08 14.19
CA THR A 376 -33.03 -54.31 13.15
C THR A 376 -32.81 -55.63 12.40
N LEU A 377 -31.55 -56.02 12.10
CA LEU A 377 -31.25 -57.31 11.47
C LEU A 377 -31.73 -58.51 12.31
N ILE A 378 -31.74 -58.40 13.64
CA ILE A 378 -32.22 -59.44 14.56
C ILE A 378 -33.75 -59.47 14.60
N TYR A 379 -34.41 -58.32 14.67
CA TYR A 379 -35.87 -58.25 14.83
C TYR A 379 -36.65 -58.42 13.51
N LEU A 380 -36.08 -57.98 12.38
CA LEU A 380 -36.78 -57.98 11.09
C LEU A 380 -37.33 -59.36 10.67
N PRO A 381 -36.61 -60.49 10.80
CA PRO A 381 -37.13 -61.81 10.43
C PRO A 381 -38.28 -62.24 11.34
N ALA A 382 -38.14 -62.04 12.65
CA ALA A 382 -39.17 -62.38 13.62
C ALA A 382 -40.45 -61.57 13.40
N THR A 383 -40.31 -60.26 13.15
CA THR A 383 -41.45 -59.39 12.87
C THR A 383 -42.12 -59.74 11.53
N PHE A 384 -41.35 -60.00 10.47
CA PHE A 384 -41.92 -60.39 9.17
C PHE A 384 -42.72 -61.70 9.27
N VAL A 385 -42.17 -62.73 9.91
CA VAL A 385 -42.86 -64.02 10.09
C VAL A 385 -44.09 -63.83 10.98
N SER A 386 -43.99 -63.07 12.07
CA SER A 386 -45.14 -62.79 12.94
C SER A 386 -46.27 -62.07 12.21
N THR A 387 -45.96 -61.06 11.40
CA THR A 387 -46.96 -60.37 10.58
C THR A 387 -47.55 -61.28 9.51
N PHE A 388 -46.72 -62.09 8.83
CA PHE A 388 -47.20 -63.04 7.81
C PHE A 388 -48.18 -64.07 8.39
N PHE A 389 -47.87 -64.65 9.54
CA PHE A 389 -48.75 -65.58 10.26
C PHE A 389 -49.99 -64.90 10.88
N SER A 390 -49.98 -63.57 11.03
CA SER A 390 -51.15 -62.78 11.45
C SER A 390 -52.09 -62.42 10.29
N THR A 391 -51.71 -62.68 9.04
CA THR A 391 -52.59 -62.48 7.88
C THR A 391 -53.47 -63.70 7.61
N ASP A 392 -54.60 -63.50 6.93
CA ASP A 392 -55.56 -64.55 6.54
C ASP A 392 -55.00 -65.63 5.60
N VAL A 393 -53.73 -65.55 5.22
CA VAL A 393 -53.03 -66.53 4.39
C VAL A 393 -52.84 -67.85 5.15
N VAL A 394 -52.65 -67.82 6.48
CA VAL A 394 -52.48 -69.01 7.32
C VAL A 394 -53.74 -69.22 8.17
N LYS A 395 -54.73 -69.92 7.61
CA LYS A 395 -55.96 -70.29 8.36
C LYS A 395 -55.73 -71.60 9.10
N TYR A 396 -55.73 -71.55 10.43
CA TYR A 396 -55.85 -72.73 11.27
C TYR A 396 -57.33 -73.13 11.27
N GLN A 397 -57.69 -74.13 10.47
CA GLN A 397 -59.07 -74.61 10.39
C GLN A 397 -59.51 -75.21 11.74
N GLY A 398 -60.54 -74.58 12.31
CA GLY A 398 -61.33 -75.09 13.44
C GLY A 398 -61.21 -74.28 14.72
N GLN A 399 -61.82 -73.09 14.79
CA GLN A 399 -62.40 -72.54 16.02
C GLN A 399 -63.22 -71.26 15.76
N GLU A 400 -64.53 -71.36 15.99
CA GLU A 400 -65.41 -70.21 16.22
C GLU A 400 -65.18 -69.69 17.66
N GLY A 401 -64.94 -68.39 17.80
CA GLY A 401 -65.12 -67.67 19.07
C GLY A 401 -63.95 -67.67 20.07
N GLN A 402 -63.49 -66.45 20.39
CA GLN A 402 -62.60 -66.02 21.48
C GLN A 402 -61.20 -66.67 21.56
N GLY A 403 -60.18 -65.81 21.43
CA GLY A 403 -58.77 -66.15 21.24
C GLY A 403 -58.24 -67.25 22.16
N SER A 404 -57.79 -68.33 21.52
CA SER A 404 -57.15 -69.48 22.16
C SER A 404 -55.71 -69.60 21.66
N PHE A 405 -54.77 -69.71 22.58
CA PHE A 405 -53.36 -69.96 22.31
C PHE A 405 -53.19 -71.33 21.63
N SER A 406 -52.65 -71.34 20.40
CA SER A 406 -52.43 -72.57 19.62
C SER A 406 -50.96 -72.98 19.65
N SER A 407 -50.66 -74.11 20.33
CA SER A 407 -49.31 -74.66 20.42
C SER A 407 -48.75 -75.05 19.05
N ILE A 408 -49.60 -75.53 18.13
CA ILE A 408 -49.20 -75.89 16.76
C ILE A 408 -48.79 -74.66 15.93
N ALA A 409 -49.41 -73.50 16.17
CA ALA A 409 -49.03 -72.25 15.52
C ALA A 409 -47.66 -71.75 15.98
N LEU A 410 -47.37 -71.87 17.29
CA LEU A 410 -46.08 -71.51 17.87
C LEU A 410 -44.92 -72.37 17.34
N TYR A 411 -45.13 -73.69 17.24
CA TYR A 411 -44.11 -74.59 16.70
C TYR A 411 -43.78 -74.29 15.23
N ARG A 412 -44.81 -74.05 14.40
CA ARG A 412 -44.61 -73.68 12.98
C ARG A 412 -43.97 -72.31 12.81
N TRP A 413 -44.31 -71.36 13.70
CA TRP A 413 -43.65 -70.06 13.72
C TRP A 413 -42.14 -70.21 14.01
N LEU A 414 -41.76 -70.99 15.04
CA LEU A 414 -40.35 -71.26 15.35
C LEU A 414 -39.61 -71.95 14.20
N GLU A 415 -40.26 -72.91 13.52
CA GLU A 415 -39.70 -73.66 12.40
C GLU A 415 -39.33 -72.75 11.20
N VAL A 416 -40.09 -71.66 10.98
CA VAL A 416 -39.83 -70.69 9.89
C VAL A 416 -38.94 -69.55 10.35
N THR A 417 -39.11 -69.05 11.58
CA THR A 417 -38.37 -67.89 12.10
C THR A 417 -36.89 -68.19 12.35
N LEU A 418 -36.54 -69.38 12.85
CA LEU A 418 -35.14 -69.72 13.17
C LEU A 418 -34.25 -69.81 11.91
N PRO A 419 -34.63 -70.52 10.83
CA PRO A 419 -33.84 -70.55 9.60
C PRO A 419 -33.74 -69.18 8.94
N LEU A 420 -34.85 -68.41 8.91
CA LEU A 420 -34.85 -67.08 8.31
C LEU A 420 -33.93 -66.13 9.08
N SER A 421 -33.95 -66.19 10.42
CA SER A 421 -33.04 -65.43 11.28
C SER A 421 -31.58 -65.81 11.05
N ALA A 422 -31.27 -67.10 10.89
CA ALA A 422 -29.91 -67.56 10.59
C ALA A 422 -29.41 -67.05 9.23
N ILE A 423 -30.29 -67.03 8.21
CA ILE A 423 -29.95 -66.52 6.88
C ILE A 423 -29.73 -65.01 6.90
N THR A 424 -30.60 -64.23 7.55
CA THR A 424 -30.46 -62.76 7.60
C THR A 424 -29.24 -62.33 8.40
N ILE A 425 -28.98 -62.96 9.55
CA ILE A 425 -27.77 -62.72 10.34
C ILE A 425 -26.53 -63.16 9.56
N GLY A 426 -26.58 -64.32 8.90
CA GLY A 426 -25.49 -64.84 8.07
C GLY A 426 -25.15 -63.90 6.90
N ALA A 427 -26.16 -63.41 6.19
CA ALA A 427 -26.00 -62.44 5.09
C ALA A 427 -25.44 -61.10 5.60
N GLY A 428 -25.97 -60.59 6.71
CA GLY A 428 -25.46 -59.38 7.36
C GLY A 428 -24.00 -59.52 7.82
N TYR A 429 -23.64 -60.66 8.40
CA TYR A 429 -22.27 -60.96 8.82
C TYR A 429 -21.32 -61.10 7.62
N ALA A 430 -21.73 -61.77 6.55
CA ALA A 430 -20.95 -61.89 5.32
C ALA A 430 -20.70 -60.51 4.68
N TRP A 431 -21.74 -59.65 4.63
CA TRP A 431 -21.62 -58.27 4.15
C TRP A 431 -20.66 -57.45 5.01
N TYR A 432 -20.80 -57.51 6.33
CA TYR A 432 -19.91 -56.84 7.28
C TYR A 432 -18.45 -57.28 7.11
N ARG A 433 -18.20 -58.60 7.02
CA ARG A 433 -16.85 -59.15 6.85
C ARG A 433 -16.23 -58.71 5.52
N ARG A 434 -17.02 -58.63 4.45
CA ARG A 434 -16.59 -58.13 3.14
C ARG A 434 -16.25 -56.64 3.19
N GLN A 435 -17.06 -55.83 3.86
CA GLN A 435 -16.81 -54.40 4.03
C GLN A 435 -15.55 -54.13 4.88
N LYS A 436 -15.33 -54.90 5.95
CA LYS A 436 -14.14 -54.81 6.80
C LYS A 436 -12.85 -55.20 6.08
N SER A 437 -12.92 -56.17 5.16
CA SER A 437 -11.78 -56.53 4.32
C SER A 437 -11.44 -55.41 3.32
N GLN A 438 -12.45 -54.81 2.68
CA GLN A 438 -12.24 -53.68 1.77
C GLN A 438 -11.74 -52.42 2.48
N SER A 439 -12.16 -52.15 3.72
CA SER A 439 -11.68 -51.00 4.48
C SER A 439 -10.22 -51.14 4.93
N LYS A 440 -9.77 -52.36 5.28
CA LYS A 440 -8.35 -52.64 5.60
C LYS A 440 -7.43 -52.48 4.38
N LEU A 441 -7.92 -52.83 3.19
CA LEU A 441 -7.20 -52.63 1.91
C LEU A 441 -7.09 -51.15 1.53
N LYS A 442 -7.99 -50.27 2.01
CA LYS A 442 -7.99 -48.82 1.74
C LYS A 442 -7.18 -47.99 2.74
N GLY A 443 -6.51 -48.59 3.72
CA GLY A 443 -5.51 -47.90 4.54
C GLY A 443 -6.01 -46.65 5.29
N TYR A 444 -7.17 -46.72 5.96
CA TYR A 444 -7.53 -45.67 6.92
C TYR A 444 -6.74 -45.88 8.22
N ILE A 445 -5.59 -45.21 8.33
CA ILE A 445 -4.90 -44.97 9.58
C ILE A 445 -5.69 -43.87 10.30
N LEU A 446 -6.40 -44.23 11.38
CA LEU A 446 -6.87 -43.25 12.35
C LEU A 446 -5.64 -42.65 13.04
N PRO A 447 -5.44 -41.32 13.06
CA PRO A 447 -4.51 -40.73 13.99
C PRO A 447 -5.18 -40.81 15.38
N TYR A 448 -4.46 -41.43 16.32
CA TYR A 448 -4.67 -41.51 17.78
C TYR A 448 -5.98 -41.01 18.37
#